data_AF-A0A553QJ20-F1
#
_entry.id   AF-A0A553QJ20-F1
#
_cell.length_a   1.000
_cell.length_b   1.000
_cell.length_c   1.000
_cell.angle_alpha   90.00
_cell.angle_beta   90.00
_cell.angle_gamma   90.00
#
_symmetry.space_group_name_H-M   'P 1'
#
loop_
_entity.id
_entity.type
_entity.pdbx_description
1 polymer ?
#
loop_
_entity_poly.entity_id
_entity_poly.type
_entity_poly.pdbx_seq_one_letter_code
_entity_poly.pdbx_strand_id
1 'polypeptide(L)'
;YSVLEEVKLLHRSDFTVVTGAPRDDFKGSVILAEKQGQLLPLMTIPGEQIGSYFGSCLAVADLNNDDWNDLIVGAPFYFDRYKEEGGAVYVFMNENGSFQKKASLVLKGHKGSGFGFAVAAVGDVNQDGFQGTAL
;
A
#
# COMPACT_ATOMS: atom_id res chain seq x y z
N TYR A 1 9.58 3.77 6.49
CA TYR A 1 8.18 3.82 6.91
C TYR A 1 7.48 4.74 5.94
N SER A 2 6.49 4.26 5.21
CA SER A 2 5.67 5.07 4.31
C SER A 2 4.39 5.47 5.04
N VAL A 3 4.02 6.74 5.01
CA VAL A 3 2.79 7.26 5.63
C VAL A 3 2.13 8.21 4.63
N LEU A 4 0.81 8.09 4.47
CA LEU A 4 -0.02 9.03 3.72
C LEU A 4 -1.29 9.35 4.50
N GLU A 5 -1.87 10.52 4.27
CA GLU A 5 -3.16 10.94 4.84
C GLU A 5 -4.11 11.22 3.67
N GLU A 6 -5.21 10.48 3.57
CA GLU A 6 -6.14 10.58 2.43
C GLU A 6 -7.60 10.49 2.85
N VAL A 7 -8.47 11.18 2.11
CA VAL A 7 -9.93 11.06 2.25
C VAL A 7 -10.45 9.93 1.34
N LYS A 8 -11.74 9.57 1.49
CA LYS A 8 -12.42 8.56 0.66
C LYS A 8 -11.77 7.17 0.70
N LEU A 9 -11.08 6.84 1.79
CA LEU A 9 -10.58 5.49 2.07
C LEU A 9 -11.54 4.72 2.95
N LEU A 10 -11.75 5.17 4.18
CA LEU A 10 -12.74 4.58 5.11
C LEU A 10 -13.98 5.46 5.22
N HIS A 11 -13.79 6.78 5.13
CA HIS A 11 -14.84 7.78 5.23
C HIS A 11 -14.74 8.77 4.06
N ARG A 12 -15.89 9.30 3.61
CA ARG A 12 -15.93 10.23 2.47
C ARG A 12 -15.33 11.60 2.78
N SER A 13 -15.42 12.05 4.03
CA SER A 13 -15.05 13.40 4.44
C SER A 13 -13.95 13.45 5.50
N ASP A 14 -13.65 12.32 6.14
CA ASP A 14 -12.65 12.24 7.20
C ASP A 14 -11.34 11.64 6.68
N PHE A 15 -10.23 12.20 7.13
CA PHE A 15 -8.90 11.73 6.74
C PHE A 15 -8.60 10.39 7.39
N THR A 16 -8.17 9.45 6.56
CA THR A 16 -7.58 8.18 6.97
C THR A 16 -6.07 8.27 6.81
N VAL A 17 -5.34 7.95 7.88
CA VAL A 17 -3.90 7.80 7.87
C VAL A 17 -3.56 6.36 7.49
N VAL A 18 -2.80 6.16 6.43
CA VAL A 18 -2.32 4.84 6.02
C VAL A 18 -0.82 4.78 6.25
N THR A 19 -0.37 3.79 7.01
CA THR A 19 1.05 3.61 7.35
C THR A 19 1.53 2.20 7.04
N GLY A 20 2.73 2.12 6.49
CA GLY A 20 3.41 0.88 6.15
C GLY A 20 4.43 0.48 7.20
N ALA A 21 4.34 -0.75 7.68
CA ALA A 21 5.24 -1.36 8.65
C ALA A 21 5.94 -2.58 8.01
N PRO A 22 6.92 -2.37 7.11
CA PRO A 22 7.50 -3.42 6.26
C PRO A 22 8.31 -4.51 7.00
N ARG A 23 8.54 -4.33 8.30
CA ARG A 23 9.23 -5.30 9.16
C ARG A 23 8.30 -6.03 10.14
N ASP A 24 7.02 -5.67 10.17
CA ASP A 24 6.03 -6.29 11.04
C ASP A 24 5.84 -7.78 10.72
N ASP A 25 5.80 -8.62 11.75
CA ASP A 25 5.75 -10.10 11.65
C ASP A 25 6.73 -10.71 10.61
N PHE A 26 7.86 -10.05 10.37
CA PHE A 26 8.82 -10.37 9.30
C PHE A 26 8.27 -10.38 7.86
N LYS A 27 6.99 -10.10 7.64
CA LYS A 27 6.32 -10.09 6.32
C LYS A 27 6.04 -8.67 5.83
N GLY A 28 5.87 -7.75 6.77
CA GLY A 28 5.37 -6.40 6.55
C GLY A 28 3.86 -6.31 6.74
N SER A 29 3.35 -5.12 7.03
CA SER A 29 1.92 -4.84 7.13
C SER A 29 1.60 -3.41 6.71
N VAL A 30 0.32 -3.15 6.44
CA VAL A 30 -0.24 -1.82 6.23
C VAL A 30 -1.35 -1.59 7.24
N ILE A 31 -1.34 -0.44 7.90
CA ILE A 31 -2.29 -0.07 8.94
C ILE A 31 -3.04 1.17 8.45
N LEU A 32 -4.38 1.09 8.48
CA LEU A 32 -5.26 2.23 8.26
C LEU A 32 -5.75 2.69 9.64
N ALA A 33 -5.58 3.97 9.92
CA ALA A 33 -5.88 4.58 11.20
C ALA A 33 -6.64 5.89 11.00
N GLU A 34 -7.47 6.24 11.96
CA GLU A 34 -8.10 7.56 12.03
C GLU A 34 -7.35 8.48 12.98
N LYS A 35 -7.40 9.78 12.70
CA LYS A 35 -6.78 10.83 13.51
C LYS A 35 -7.85 11.60 14.26
N GLN A 36 -8.26 11.08 15.42
CA GLN A 36 -9.23 11.73 16.33
C GLN A 36 -8.53 12.16 17.62
N GLY A 37 -7.66 13.18 17.54
CA GLY A 37 -6.80 13.62 18.66
C GLY A 37 -5.66 12.66 19.02
N GLN A 38 -5.84 11.36 18.75
CA GLN A 38 -4.83 10.30 18.74
C GLN A 38 -5.00 9.46 17.46
N LEU A 39 -3.94 8.74 17.06
CA LEU A 39 -4.01 7.78 15.96
C LEU A 39 -4.65 6.48 16.47
N LEU A 40 -5.85 6.18 15.96
CA LEU A 40 -6.59 4.97 16.30
C LEU A 40 -6.51 4.00 15.12
N PRO A 41 -5.79 2.86 15.24
CA PRO A 41 -5.72 1.87 14.16
C PRO A 41 -7.08 1.18 14.02
N LEU A 42 -7.63 1.22 12.81
CA LEU A 42 -8.93 0.63 12.48
C LEU A 42 -8.79 -0.69 11.74
N MET A 43 -7.76 -0.81 10.89
CA MET A 43 -7.52 -2.01 10.10
C MET A 43 -6.03 -2.25 9.91
N THR A 44 -5.65 -3.54 9.94
CA THR A 44 -4.32 -4.01 9.55
C THR A 44 -4.45 -5.04 8.43
N ILE A 45 -3.73 -4.79 7.34
CA ILE A 45 -3.56 -5.68 6.20
C ILE A 45 -2.16 -6.30 6.30
N PRO A 46 -2.04 -7.60 6.61
CA PRO A 46 -0.75 -8.26 6.72
C PRO A 46 -0.19 -8.63 5.35
N GLY A 47 1.13 -8.55 5.21
CA GLY A 47 1.86 -9.11 4.08
C GLY A 47 1.86 -10.64 4.10
N GLU A 48 1.97 -11.25 2.93
CA GLU A 48 1.86 -12.71 2.78
C GLU A 48 3.22 -13.42 2.92
N GLN A 49 4.31 -12.81 2.42
CA GLN A 49 5.62 -13.44 2.31
C GLN A 49 6.66 -12.82 3.26
N ILE A 50 7.37 -13.69 3.98
CA ILE A 50 8.48 -13.30 4.87
C ILE A 50 9.59 -12.64 4.04
N GLY A 51 10.08 -11.49 4.51
CA GLY A 51 11.15 -10.74 3.89
C GLY A 51 10.72 -9.93 2.67
N SER A 52 9.42 -9.91 2.31
CA SER A 52 8.95 -9.20 1.12
C SER A 52 8.93 -7.68 1.26
N TYR A 53 8.98 -7.17 2.50
CA TYR A 53 8.83 -5.76 2.84
C TYR A 53 7.51 -5.17 2.32
N PHE A 54 6.42 -5.94 2.46
CA PHE A 54 5.08 -5.46 2.15
C PHE A 54 4.75 -4.22 2.98
N GLY A 55 4.22 -3.17 2.34
CA GLY A 55 3.99 -1.88 3.00
C GLY A 55 5.25 -1.02 3.09
N SER A 56 6.24 -1.23 2.23
CA SER A 56 7.41 -0.35 2.14
C SER A 56 7.14 0.93 1.33
N CYS A 57 6.24 0.84 0.36
CA CYS A 57 5.69 1.96 -0.39
C CYS A 57 4.18 1.80 -0.53
N LEU A 58 3.49 2.94 -0.54
CA LEU A 58 2.04 3.05 -0.56
C LEU A 58 1.67 4.09 -1.61
N ALA A 59 0.56 3.86 -2.31
CA ALA A 59 -0.09 4.83 -3.17
C ALA A 59 -1.60 4.67 -3.05
N VAL A 60 -2.33 5.76 -3.28
CA VAL A 60 -3.78 5.79 -3.18
C VAL A 60 -4.34 6.52 -4.39
N ALA A 61 -5.32 5.92 -5.05
CA ALA A 61 -6.00 6.50 -6.20
C ALA A 61 -7.33 5.78 -6.43
N ASP A 62 -8.34 6.48 -6.95
CA ASP A 62 -9.56 5.86 -7.46
C ASP A 62 -9.26 5.21 -8.83
N LEU A 63 -9.12 3.87 -8.87
CA LEU A 63 -8.71 3.13 -10.06
C LEU A 63 -9.90 2.70 -10.93
N ASN A 64 -11.09 2.60 -10.34
CA ASN A 64 -12.32 2.16 -11.02
C ASN A 64 -13.33 3.29 -11.24
N ASN A 65 -13.02 4.51 -10.81
CA ASN A 65 -13.84 5.71 -10.90
C ASN A 65 -15.19 5.58 -10.17
N ASP A 66 -15.18 4.98 -8.98
CA ASP A 66 -16.37 4.81 -8.12
C ASP A 66 -16.50 5.83 -6.98
N ASP A 67 -15.63 6.85 -6.99
CA ASP A 67 -15.53 7.92 -5.99
C ASP A 67 -15.02 7.44 -4.62
N TRP A 68 -14.48 6.22 -4.54
CA TRP A 68 -13.65 5.73 -3.44
C TRP A 68 -12.22 5.51 -3.89
N ASN A 69 -11.30 5.86 -3.00
CA ASN A 69 -9.88 5.68 -3.26
C ASN A 69 -9.48 4.22 -2.98
N ASP A 70 -8.75 3.61 -3.91
CA ASP A 70 -8.16 2.28 -3.78
C ASP A 70 -6.74 2.35 -3.22
N LEU A 71 -6.28 1.24 -2.62
CA LEU A 71 -4.98 1.16 -1.98
C LEU A 71 -4.01 0.29 -2.79
N ILE A 72 -2.84 0.85 -3.10
CA ILE A 72 -1.74 0.15 -3.78
C ILE A 72 -0.58 0.02 -2.81
N VAL A 73 -0.06 -1.20 -2.66
CA VAL A 73 0.99 -1.54 -1.70
C VAL A 73 2.14 -2.27 -2.40
N GLY A 74 3.36 -1.76 -2.26
CA GLY A 74 4.54 -2.43 -2.78
C GLY A 74 5.19 -3.41 -1.80
N ALA A 75 5.76 -4.47 -2.37
CA ALA A 75 6.61 -5.45 -1.73
C ALA A 75 7.88 -5.66 -2.59
N PRO A 76 8.87 -4.75 -2.52
CA PRO A 76 10.04 -4.72 -3.39
C PRO A 76 10.91 -5.96 -3.29
N PHE A 77 10.92 -6.61 -2.12
CA PHE A 77 11.70 -7.82 -1.89
C PHE A 77 10.88 -9.10 -1.99
N TYR A 78 9.63 -9.02 -2.49
CA TYR A 78 8.91 -10.22 -2.89
C TYR A 78 9.75 -11.03 -3.88
N PHE A 79 9.80 -12.34 -3.70
CA PHE A 79 10.59 -13.21 -4.57
C PHE A 79 9.95 -14.60 -4.71
N ASP A 80 9.84 -15.09 -5.95
CA ASP A 80 9.51 -16.48 -6.24
C ASP A 80 10.58 -17.08 -7.16
N ARG A 81 11.35 -18.02 -6.60
CA ARG A 81 12.47 -18.66 -7.31
C ARG A 81 12.04 -19.55 -8.48
N TYR A 82 10.84 -20.13 -8.42
CA TYR A 82 10.39 -21.11 -9.41
C TYR A 82 9.75 -20.42 -10.62
N LYS A 83 9.20 -19.23 -10.40
CA LYS A 83 8.59 -18.40 -11.44
C LYS A 83 9.49 -17.30 -11.97
N GLU A 84 10.70 -17.18 -11.41
CA GLU A 84 11.62 -16.08 -11.68
C GLU A 84 10.98 -14.69 -11.48
N GLU A 85 10.15 -14.57 -10.44
CA GLU A 85 9.45 -13.33 -10.08
C GLU A 85 10.25 -12.58 -9.00
N GLY A 86 10.31 -11.25 -9.10
CA GLY A 86 11.00 -10.37 -8.16
C GLY A 86 10.31 -9.01 -8.06
N GLY A 87 9.99 -8.61 -6.84
CA GLY A 87 9.13 -7.47 -6.55
C GLY A 87 7.66 -7.75 -6.85
N ALA A 88 6.76 -7.26 -6.00
CA ALA A 88 5.33 -7.35 -6.21
C ALA A 88 4.63 -6.05 -5.82
N VAL A 89 3.46 -5.85 -6.41
CA VAL A 89 2.55 -4.74 -6.18
C VAL A 89 1.17 -5.33 -5.95
N TYR A 90 0.58 -4.98 -4.82
CA TYR A 90 -0.73 -5.45 -4.39
C TYR A 90 -1.71 -4.31 -4.53
N VAL A 91 -2.86 -4.58 -5.13
CA VAL A 91 -3.97 -3.64 -5.25
C VAL A 91 -5.13 -4.16 -4.41
N PHE A 92 -5.63 -3.31 -3.54
CA PHE A 92 -6.80 -3.54 -2.72
C PHE A 92 -7.88 -2.57 -3.20
N MET A 93 -8.87 -3.11 -3.90
CA MET A 93 -10.02 -2.33 -4.32
C MET A 93 -10.87 -2.00 -3.10
N ASN A 94 -11.32 -0.76 -3.04
CA ASN A 94 -12.22 -0.29 -2.01
C ASN A 94 -13.64 -0.76 -2.30
N GLU A 95 -14.32 -1.28 -1.28
CA GLU A 95 -15.72 -1.69 -1.32
C GLU A 95 -16.54 -0.71 -0.48
N ASN A 96 -16.65 0.52 -0.98
CA ASN A 96 -17.44 1.61 -0.40
C ASN A 96 -17.08 1.99 1.05
N GLY A 97 -15.80 2.20 1.32
CA GLY A 97 -15.26 2.53 2.64
C GLY A 97 -14.69 1.34 3.39
N SER A 98 -14.52 0.19 2.72
CA SER A 98 -14.04 -1.04 3.32
C SER A 98 -13.03 -1.76 2.44
N PHE A 99 -12.08 -2.45 3.05
CA PHE A 99 -11.07 -3.21 2.33
C PHE A 99 -11.09 -4.68 2.77
N GLN A 100 -10.87 -5.58 1.81
CA GLN A 100 -10.56 -6.96 2.14
C GLN A 100 -9.10 -7.09 2.61
N LYS A 101 -8.82 -8.08 3.46
CA LYS A 101 -7.42 -8.39 3.86
C LYS A 101 -6.61 -9.05 2.74
N LYS A 102 -7.28 -9.55 1.72
CA LYS A 102 -6.66 -10.16 0.54
C LYS A 102 -6.67 -9.15 -0.60
N ALA A 103 -5.56 -9.05 -1.32
CA ALA A 103 -5.48 -8.19 -2.48
C ALA A 103 -6.44 -8.64 -3.59
N SER A 104 -7.09 -7.67 -4.22
CA SER A 104 -7.94 -7.86 -5.40
C SER A 104 -7.10 -8.23 -6.63
N LEU A 105 -5.89 -7.66 -6.72
CA LEU A 105 -4.93 -7.95 -7.77
C LEU A 105 -3.50 -7.95 -7.21
N VAL A 106 -2.66 -8.85 -7.70
CA VAL A 106 -1.22 -8.88 -7.41
C VAL A 106 -0.46 -8.88 -8.72
N LEU A 107 0.27 -7.80 -8.97
CA LEU A 107 1.19 -7.67 -10.09
C LEU A 107 2.58 -8.05 -9.61
N LYS A 108 3.31 -8.81 -10.42
CA LYS A 108 4.64 -9.31 -10.07
C LYS A 108 5.63 -8.99 -11.17
N GLY A 109 6.80 -8.54 -10.76
CA GLY A 109 7.90 -8.27 -11.68
C GLY A 109 8.71 -9.50 -12.00
N HIS A 110 9.53 -9.39 -13.05
CA HIS A 110 10.61 -10.34 -13.28
C HIS A 110 11.70 -10.22 -12.22
N LYS A 111 12.43 -11.30 -11.96
CA LYS A 111 13.57 -11.34 -11.06
C LYS A 111 14.58 -10.24 -11.41
N GLY A 112 14.97 -9.44 -10.42
CA GLY A 112 15.95 -8.36 -10.59
C GLY A 112 15.41 -7.09 -11.25
N SER A 113 14.13 -7.02 -11.61
CA SER A 113 13.53 -5.84 -12.25
C SER A 113 13.33 -4.66 -11.29
N GLY A 114 13.36 -4.90 -9.98
CA GLY A 114 13.04 -3.88 -8.98
C GLY A 114 11.55 -3.45 -9.01
N PHE A 115 10.65 -4.28 -9.54
CA PHE A 115 9.25 -3.93 -9.79
C PHE A 115 8.49 -3.35 -8.59
N GLY A 116 8.72 -3.86 -7.38
CA GLY A 116 8.08 -3.31 -6.18
C GLY A 116 8.66 -1.97 -5.70
N PHE A 117 9.82 -1.53 -6.23
CA PHE A 117 10.31 -0.16 -6.02
C PHE A 117 9.61 0.85 -6.95
N ALA A 118 9.14 0.41 -8.13
CA ALA A 118 8.49 1.29 -9.10
C ALA A 118 7.20 1.92 -8.57
N VAL A 119 6.50 1.27 -7.65
CA VAL A 119 5.30 1.84 -6.98
C VAL A 119 5.63 3.10 -6.21
N ALA A 120 6.83 3.23 -5.65
CA ALA A 120 7.25 4.47 -4.98
C ALA A 120 7.30 5.65 -5.95
N ALA A 121 7.55 5.41 -7.25
CA ALA A 121 7.52 6.44 -8.28
C ALA A 121 6.09 6.75 -8.77
N VAL A 122 5.15 5.79 -8.66
CA VAL A 122 3.73 5.96 -9.02
C VAL A 122 2.93 6.59 -7.87
N GLY A 123 3.42 6.52 -6.62
CA GLY A 123 2.79 7.18 -5.48
C GLY A 123 2.69 8.70 -5.59
N ASP A 124 3.44 9.33 -6.51
CA ASP A 124 3.36 10.76 -6.85
C ASP A 124 2.36 11.06 -7.99
N VAL A 125 1.50 10.10 -8.35
CA VAL A 125 0.53 10.29 -9.45
C VAL A 125 -0.64 11.20 -9.05
N ASN A 126 -0.89 11.41 -7.76
CA ASN A 126 -1.94 12.34 -7.31
C ASN A 126 -1.52 13.83 -7.34
N GLN A 127 -0.26 14.17 -7.69
CA GLN A 127 0.24 15.56 -7.76
C GLN A 127 -0.15 16.43 -6.55
N ASP A 128 -0.29 15.84 -5.36
CA ASP A 128 -0.69 16.57 -4.15
C ASP A 128 0.44 17.40 -3.52
N GLY A 129 1.62 17.38 -4.15
CA GLY A 129 2.74 18.25 -3.82
C GLY A 129 3.54 17.81 -2.59
N PHE A 130 3.28 16.64 -2.01
CA PHE A 130 4.16 16.08 -0.99
C PHE A 130 5.29 15.26 -1.61
N GLN A 131 6.30 15.99 -2.14
CA GLN A 131 7.64 15.45 -2.29
C GLN A 131 8.25 15.17 -0.91
N GLY A 132 7.87 14.04 -0.33
CA GLY A 132 8.61 13.43 0.77
C GLY A 132 9.93 12.92 0.22
N THR A 133 10.97 13.75 0.29
CA THR A 133 12.37 13.43 -0.01
C THR A 133 12.74 12.04 0.51
N ALA A 134 13.00 11.10 -0.40
CA ALA A 134 13.77 9.91 -0.08
C ALA A 134 15.26 10.26 -0.19
N LEU A 135 15.97 10.19 0.93
CA LEU A 135 17.45 10.07 0.98
C LEU A 135 17.83 8.60 0.75
#